data_AF-A0A9J6FDG4-F1
#
_entry.id   AF-A0A9J6FDG4-F1
#
_cell.length_a   1.000
_cell.length_b   1.000
_cell.length_c   1.000
_cell.angle_alpha   90.00
_cell.angle_beta   90.00
_cell.angle_gamma   90.00
#
_symmetry.space_group_name_H-M   'P 1'
#
loop_
_entity.id
_entity.type
_entity.pdbx_description
1 polymer ?
#
loop_
_entity_poly.entity_id
_entity_poly.type
_entity_poly.pdbx_seq_one_letter_code
_entity_poly.pdbx_strand_id
1 'polypeptide(L)'
;MLVFDEIQVRQGRDVNAGTITYIFQVEGNEKDGPQLADHGLVFLFVPFADSYAQPVGVFASKGPTKGVELAKLVLQAISLLEAAGVFVDGLVCDGAATNRSLWNHLGVSGKLGNLRHTFENPVCPERRVFVFSDAPHLMKCIRNRICKSKVLKAGGDTIELEHYVALYKADEGPRGALKTCPKLTWSHICPSQTEKMRVRYATQLFSNSVADALKYYKGRGVKTLLHCDGTIKFTKMMNDMFDALNRKIPREGVRTNGKDIGVLRNTLQFLDSWESELQRGEITKEMFLTRSTSEGLRVTLSSTIALCEYLLSTCGFRYVLTSKMNQDPIERFFGTVRQAGCQNDHPTMPTFLQVYHLLSVYKLIRPPKFGNCQLTESEEKPCLTVEDIKEVFLPKQKHESKGGKLAEKMNGLISTDLWECEDILPSSCADPAVKDCIVYFVAGFVARRFRQKATCTVCKNALGNTEVPQHGKIPELVHAKSRGFLTFPNIHLYTLLRSAENYFVSHASSPNVYEETLDHVLLTHKLTFPCEEHKEMLLAGILHYYVGMRMRQFCRQQNNAVRKLAREKRRWQNTCRHKKTTFFSVSSPKCEHI
;
A
#
# COMPACT_ATOMS: atom_id res chain seq x y z
N MET A 1 -11.26 -12.46 -13.04
CA MET A 1 -11.73 -11.16 -12.50
C MET A 1 -11.72 -10.13 -13.61
N LEU A 2 -12.85 -9.48 -13.88
CA LEU A 2 -12.93 -8.30 -14.74
C LEU A 2 -12.77 -7.04 -13.88
N VAL A 3 -11.83 -6.18 -14.25
CA VAL A 3 -11.51 -4.94 -13.54
C VAL A 3 -11.62 -3.80 -14.55
N PHE A 4 -12.27 -2.70 -14.17
CA PHE A 4 -12.30 -1.53 -15.02
C PHE A 4 -12.14 -0.25 -14.19
N ASP A 5 -11.64 0.79 -14.85
CA ASP A 5 -11.48 2.13 -14.30
C ASP A 5 -11.27 3.13 -15.45
N GLU A 6 -11.38 4.41 -15.14
CA GLU A 6 -11.21 5.50 -16.09
C GLU A 6 -9.92 6.29 -15.84
N ILE A 7 -9.20 6.58 -16.92
CA ILE A 7 -8.05 7.49 -16.89
C ILE A 7 -8.41 8.82 -17.53
N GLN A 8 -8.20 9.91 -16.79
CA GLN A 8 -8.28 11.25 -17.36
C GLN A 8 -7.05 11.53 -18.23
N VAL A 9 -7.30 11.97 -19.47
CA VAL A 9 -6.29 12.29 -20.49
C VAL A 9 -6.50 13.71 -21.04
N ARG A 10 -5.47 14.25 -21.69
CA ARG A 10 -5.57 15.56 -22.32
C ARG A 10 -6.42 15.46 -23.60
N GLN A 11 -7.27 16.45 -23.83
CA GLN A 11 -7.97 16.57 -25.12
C GLN A 11 -6.95 16.80 -26.22
N GLY A 12 -7.09 16.09 -27.32
CA GLY A 12 -6.20 16.22 -28.47
C GLY A 12 -6.84 15.67 -29.72
N ARG A 13 -6.51 16.28 -30.86
CA ARG A 13 -6.84 15.76 -32.19
C ARG A 13 -5.59 15.13 -32.76
N ASP A 14 -5.79 14.09 -33.54
CA ASP A 14 -4.77 13.54 -34.42
C ASP A 14 -5.39 13.30 -35.80
N VAL A 15 -4.56 13.17 -36.82
CA VAL A 15 -5.00 12.92 -38.19
C VAL A 15 -4.65 11.48 -38.54
N ASN A 16 -5.65 10.71 -38.98
CA ASN A 16 -5.37 9.41 -39.59
C ASN A 16 -4.84 9.69 -41.00
N ALA A 17 -3.53 9.49 -41.21
CA ALA A 17 -2.90 9.73 -42.51
C ALA A 17 -3.44 8.82 -43.63
N GLY A 18 -3.99 7.65 -43.30
CA GLY A 18 -4.53 6.70 -44.28
C GLY A 18 -5.95 7.03 -44.75
N THR A 19 -6.80 7.56 -43.86
CA THR A 19 -8.20 7.93 -44.19
C THR A 19 -8.41 9.43 -44.35
N ILE A 20 -7.42 10.25 -43.99
CA ILE A 20 -7.47 11.73 -43.96
C ILE A 20 -8.67 12.23 -43.11
N THR A 21 -8.96 11.53 -42.02
CA THR A 21 -10.00 11.90 -41.06
C THR A 21 -9.39 12.29 -39.72
N TYR A 22 -10.04 13.20 -39.00
CA TYR A 22 -9.67 13.49 -37.61
C TYR A 22 -10.03 12.29 -36.72
N ILE A 23 -9.11 11.88 -35.87
CA ILE A 23 -9.31 10.79 -34.92
C ILE A 23 -9.79 11.35 -33.57
N PHE A 24 -10.68 10.61 -32.91
CA PHE A 24 -11.14 10.83 -31.52
C PHE A 24 -12.07 12.03 -31.29
N GLN A 25 -12.88 12.34 -32.31
CA GLN A 25 -14.17 12.98 -32.10
C GLN A 25 -15.14 11.96 -31.52
N VAL A 26 -15.67 12.22 -30.32
CA VAL A 26 -16.81 11.50 -29.76
C VAL A 26 -18.06 12.16 -30.36
N GLU A 27 -19.03 11.35 -30.80
CA GLU A 27 -20.33 11.86 -31.24
C GLU A 27 -20.95 12.67 -30.10
N GLY A 28 -21.11 13.98 -30.33
CA GLY A 28 -21.86 14.85 -29.43
C GLY A 28 -23.35 14.70 -29.69
N ASN A 29 -24.17 15.24 -28.77
CA ASN A 29 -25.59 15.43 -29.08
C ASN A 29 -25.73 16.37 -30.30
N GLU A 30 -26.85 16.28 -31.03
CA GLU A 30 -27.13 17.09 -32.24
C GLU A 30 -26.89 18.61 -32.08
N LYS A 31 -26.90 19.12 -30.84
CA LYS A 31 -26.68 20.53 -30.50
C LYS A 31 -25.21 20.95 -30.35
N ASP A 32 -24.30 20.03 -30.01
CA ASP A 32 -22.93 20.39 -29.59
C ASP A 32 -21.84 20.06 -30.62
N GLY A 33 -22.20 19.39 -31.72
CA GLY A 33 -21.23 18.91 -32.72
C GLY A 33 -20.21 17.91 -32.14
N PRO A 34 -19.20 17.52 -32.92
CA PRO A 34 -18.21 16.53 -32.48
C PRO A 34 -17.30 17.06 -31.36
N GLN A 35 -17.21 16.30 -30.26
CA GLN A 35 -16.47 16.68 -29.06
C GLN A 35 -15.16 15.90 -28.89
N LEU A 36 -14.18 16.49 -28.19
CA LEU A 36 -12.92 15.81 -27.90
C LEU A 36 -12.98 14.99 -26.63
N ALA A 37 -12.58 13.73 -26.72
CA ALA A 37 -12.47 12.83 -25.59
C ALA A 37 -11.42 13.33 -24.57
N ASP A 38 -11.75 13.17 -23.29
CA ASP A 38 -10.88 13.49 -22.15
C ASP A 38 -10.81 12.37 -21.10
N HIS A 39 -11.54 11.28 -21.30
CA HIS A 39 -11.51 10.09 -20.46
C HIS A 39 -11.34 8.83 -21.31
N GLY A 40 -10.49 7.91 -20.85
CA GLY A 40 -10.35 6.57 -21.41
C GLY A 40 -10.85 5.54 -20.39
N LEU A 41 -11.96 4.87 -20.70
CA LEU A 41 -12.44 3.73 -19.93
C LEU A 41 -11.69 2.48 -20.38
N VAL A 42 -11.04 1.78 -19.46
CA VAL A 42 -10.28 0.56 -19.77
C VAL A 42 -10.84 -0.63 -18.99
N PHE A 43 -10.99 -1.75 -19.69
CA PHE A 43 -11.29 -3.06 -19.12
C PHE A 43 -10.03 -3.92 -19.12
N LEU A 44 -9.75 -4.54 -17.98
CA LEU A 44 -8.61 -5.41 -17.74
C LEU A 44 -9.11 -6.75 -17.19
N PHE A 45 -8.65 -7.85 -17.76
CA PHE A 45 -8.85 -9.18 -17.21
C PHE A 45 -7.67 -9.60 -16.34
N VAL A 46 -7.98 -10.12 -15.15
CA VAL A 46 -7.01 -10.64 -14.19
C VAL A 46 -7.44 -12.07 -13.78
N PRO A 47 -6.66 -13.11 -14.10
CA PRO A 47 -6.94 -14.49 -13.73
C PRO A 47 -6.63 -14.76 -12.25
N PHE A 48 -7.44 -15.60 -11.61
CA PHE A 48 -7.19 -15.99 -10.21
C PHE A 48 -6.02 -16.97 -10.07
N ALA A 49 -5.83 -17.86 -11.04
CA ALA A 49 -4.80 -18.89 -11.01
C ALA A 49 -3.41 -18.42 -11.49
N ASP A 50 -3.34 -17.34 -12.28
CA ASP A 50 -2.09 -16.87 -12.91
C ASP A 50 -1.77 -15.40 -12.57
N SER A 51 -0.57 -14.94 -12.90
CA SER A 51 0.02 -13.67 -12.49
C SER A 51 -0.09 -12.54 -13.52
N TYR A 52 -0.60 -12.81 -14.73
CA TYR A 52 -0.71 -11.80 -15.77
C TYR A 52 -1.94 -10.89 -15.59
N ALA A 53 -1.94 -9.75 -16.28
CA ALA A 53 -3.12 -8.91 -16.45
C ALA A 53 -3.16 -8.40 -17.88
N GLN A 54 -4.31 -8.54 -18.54
CA GLN A 54 -4.47 -8.29 -19.97
C GLN A 54 -5.54 -7.22 -20.20
N PRO A 55 -5.23 -6.13 -20.92
CA PRO A 55 -6.25 -5.21 -21.41
C PRO A 55 -7.16 -5.91 -22.42
N VAL A 56 -8.46 -5.81 -22.23
CA VAL A 56 -9.47 -6.51 -23.05
C VAL A 56 -10.44 -5.55 -23.74
N GLY A 57 -10.44 -4.27 -23.37
CA GLY A 57 -11.25 -3.26 -24.02
C GLY A 57 -10.85 -1.85 -23.59
N VAL A 58 -10.99 -0.90 -24.51
CA VAL A 58 -10.79 0.53 -24.25
C VAL A 58 -11.83 1.35 -24.99
N PHE A 59 -12.38 2.36 -24.33
CA PHE A 59 -13.38 3.28 -24.88
C PHE A 59 -12.98 4.72 -24.56
N ALA A 60 -13.08 5.60 -25.56
CA ALA A 60 -12.85 7.03 -25.39
C ALA A 60 -14.18 7.75 -25.17
N SER A 61 -14.26 8.61 -24.16
CA SER A 61 -15.48 9.35 -23.83
C SER A 61 -15.21 10.82 -23.51
N LYS A 62 -16.28 11.62 -23.62
CA LYS A 62 -16.33 12.96 -23.06
C LYS A 62 -16.89 12.88 -21.64
N GLY A 63 -16.04 13.14 -20.66
CA GLY A 63 -16.38 12.98 -19.25
C GLY A 63 -16.52 11.52 -18.84
N PRO A 64 -16.87 11.30 -17.55
CA PRO A 64 -17.09 9.96 -17.02
C PRO A 64 -18.23 9.23 -17.73
N THR A 65 -18.06 7.94 -17.95
CA THR A 65 -19.05 7.07 -18.60
C THR A 65 -20.30 6.97 -17.73
N LYS A 66 -21.48 7.17 -18.34
CA LYS A 66 -22.76 7.05 -17.63
C LYS A 66 -22.99 5.61 -17.18
N GLY A 67 -23.59 5.43 -16.00
CA GLY A 67 -23.79 4.11 -15.39
C GLY A 67 -24.58 3.11 -16.26
N VAL A 68 -25.55 3.57 -17.06
CA VAL A 68 -26.31 2.73 -18.00
C VAL A 68 -25.42 2.16 -19.10
N GLU A 69 -24.62 3.01 -19.75
CA GLU A 69 -23.72 2.58 -20.82
C GLU A 69 -22.61 1.69 -20.27
N LEU A 70 -22.09 2.02 -19.09
CA LEU A 70 -21.11 1.19 -18.40
C LEU A 70 -21.66 -0.22 -18.10
N ALA A 71 -22.94 -0.35 -17.74
CA ALA A 71 -23.57 -1.65 -17.53
C ALA A 71 -23.63 -2.49 -18.81
N LYS A 72 -24.01 -1.87 -19.93
CA LYS A 72 -24.01 -2.53 -21.24
C LYS A 72 -22.60 -3.00 -21.63
N LEU A 73 -21.60 -2.14 -21.46
CA LEU A 73 -20.21 -2.45 -21.78
C LEU A 73 -19.66 -3.59 -20.91
N VAL A 74 -19.97 -3.60 -19.61
CA VAL A 74 -19.59 -4.68 -18.69
C VAL A 74 -20.21 -6.01 -19.14
N LEU A 75 -21.52 -6.04 -19.43
CA LEU A 75 -22.20 -7.26 -19.88
C LEU A 75 -21.63 -7.76 -21.21
N GLN A 76 -21.39 -6.86 -22.16
CA GLN A 76 -20.78 -7.21 -23.44
C GLN A 76 -19.36 -7.75 -23.27
N ALA A 77 -18.54 -7.14 -22.42
CA ALA A 77 -17.19 -7.60 -22.13
C ALA A 77 -17.19 -9.01 -21.52
N ILE A 78 -18.11 -9.28 -20.58
CA ILE A 78 -18.27 -10.62 -20.01
C ILE A 78 -18.65 -11.61 -21.12
N SER A 79 -19.66 -11.31 -21.94
CA SER A 79 -20.10 -12.21 -22.99
C SER A 79 -19.01 -12.57 -24.00
N LEU A 80 -18.20 -11.58 -24.41
CA LEU A 80 -17.09 -11.81 -25.33
C LEU A 80 -15.96 -12.63 -24.71
N LEU A 81 -15.63 -12.39 -23.44
CA LEU A 81 -14.61 -13.17 -22.73
C LEU A 81 -15.04 -14.63 -22.56
N GLU A 82 -16.30 -14.86 -22.20
CA GLU A 82 -16.82 -16.21 -22.00
C GLU A 82 -16.95 -16.98 -23.31
N ALA A 83 -17.35 -16.31 -24.40
CA ALA A 83 -17.32 -16.90 -25.74
C ALA A 83 -15.91 -17.32 -26.17
N ALA A 84 -14.87 -16.64 -25.68
CA ALA A 84 -13.47 -17.01 -25.88
C ALA A 84 -12.96 -18.11 -24.91
N GLY A 85 -13.83 -18.66 -24.05
CA GLY A 85 -13.47 -19.70 -23.07
C GLY A 85 -12.90 -19.16 -21.75
N VAL A 86 -13.01 -17.86 -21.49
CA VAL A 86 -12.55 -17.22 -20.24
C VAL A 86 -13.73 -17.03 -19.29
N PHE A 87 -13.70 -17.71 -18.13
CA PHE A 87 -14.73 -17.57 -17.12
C PHE A 87 -14.57 -16.30 -16.29
N VAL A 88 -15.63 -15.49 -16.20
CA VAL A 88 -15.64 -14.26 -15.41
C VAL A 88 -16.49 -14.43 -14.15
N ASP A 89 -15.82 -14.72 -13.03
CA ASP A 89 -16.51 -14.90 -11.73
C ASP A 89 -16.59 -13.61 -10.89
N GLY A 90 -16.03 -12.50 -11.34
CA GLY A 90 -16.16 -11.26 -10.59
C GLY A 90 -15.87 -9.99 -11.36
N LEU A 91 -16.38 -8.89 -10.81
CA LEU A 91 -16.31 -7.52 -11.32
C LEU A 91 -15.82 -6.58 -10.21
N VAL A 92 -14.75 -5.82 -10.47
CA VAL A 92 -14.22 -4.82 -9.53
C VAL A 92 -14.34 -3.42 -10.11
N CYS A 93 -14.87 -2.48 -9.32
CA CYS A 93 -14.91 -1.06 -9.64
C CYS A 93 -14.67 -0.17 -8.41
N ASP A 94 -14.45 1.12 -8.61
CA ASP A 94 -14.25 2.07 -7.52
C ASP A 94 -15.59 2.49 -6.87
N GLY A 95 -15.53 3.44 -5.94
CA GLY A 95 -16.70 3.97 -5.23
C GLY A 95 -17.40 5.17 -5.89
N ALA A 96 -17.08 5.50 -7.15
CA ALA A 96 -17.65 6.65 -7.85
C ALA A 96 -19.16 6.53 -8.07
N ALA A 97 -19.84 7.68 -8.18
CA ALA A 97 -21.31 7.70 -8.32
C ALA A 97 -21.81 6.99 -9.59
N THR A 98 -21.07 7.08 -10.70
CA THR A 98 -21.34 6.37 -11.95
C THR A 98 -21.26 4.85 -11.76
N ASN A 99 -20.26 4.38 -11.03
CA ASN A 99 -20.06 2.95 -10.70
C ASN A 99 -21.13 2.43 -9.72
N ARG A 100 -21.60 3.28 -8.79
CA ARG A 100 -22.78 2.95 -7.96
C ARG A 100 -24.08 2.93 -8.77
N SER A 101 -24.19 3.74 -9.81
CA SER A 101 -25.33 3.68 -10.74
C SER A 101 -25.28 2.38 -11.56
N LEU A 102 -24.11 1.94 -12.03
CA LEU A 102 -23.90 0.62 -12.64
C LEU A 102 -24.41 -0.50 -11.73
N TRP A 103 -24.06 -0.49 -10.44
CA TRP A 103 -24.52 -1.51 -9.49
C TRP A 103 -26.05 -1.62 -9.45
N ASN A 104 -26.75 -0.49 -9.41
CA ASN A 104 -28.22 -0.49 -9.41
C ASN A 104 -28.79 -1.12 -10.70
N HIS A 105 -28.20 -0.85 -11.87
CA HIS A 105 -28.63 -1.46 -13.14
C HIS A 105 -28.38 -2.97 -13.20
N LEU A 106 -27.34 -3.45 -12.51
CA LEU A 106 -27.04 -4.88 -12.35
C LEU A 106 -27.81 -5.53 -11.18
N GLY A 107 -28.66 -4.79 -10.47
CA GLY A 107 -29.41 -5.30 -9.31
C GLY A 107 -28.56 -5.52 -8.04
N VAL A 108 -27.36 -4.97 -7.99
CA VAL A 108 -26.43 -5.02 -6.86
C VAL A 108 -26.77 -3.92 -5.85
N SER A 109 -26.82 -4.27 -4.58
CA SER A 109 -27.20 -3.39 -3.48
C SER A 109 -26.38 -3.71 -2.24
N GLY A 110 -25.75 -2.70 -1.64
CA GLY A 110 -25.04 -2.84 -0.38
C GLY A 110 -25.85 -2.37 0.83
N LYS A 111 -27.16 -2.16 0.70
CA LYS A 111 -28.00 -1.67 1.80
C LYS A 111 -28.14 -2.72 2.90
N LEU A 112 -28.12 -2.28 4.16
CA LEU A 112 -28.46 -3.15 5.30
C LEU A 112 -29.86 -3.73 5.11
N GLY A 113 -30.01 -5.05 5.27
CA GLY A 113 -31.29 -5.76 5.08
C GLY A 113 -31.70 -6.03 3.62
N ASN A 114 -30.98 -5.50 2.63
CA ASN A 114 -31.20 -5.79 1.20
C ASN A 114 -29.86 -5.87 0.46
N LEU A 115 -28.99 -6.76 0.97
CA LEU A 115 -27.69 -7.03 0.40
C LEU A 115 -27.83 -7.93 -0.83
N ARG A 116 -27.34 -7.45 -1.97
CA ARG A 116 -27.18 -8.20 -3.22
C ARG A 116 -25.80 -7.91 -3.74
N HIS A 117 -24.88 -8.86 -3.60
CA HIS A 117 -23.46 -8.69 -3.93
C HIS A 117 -23.05 -9.42 -5.22
N THR A 118 -24.01 -10.03 -5.92
CA THR A 118 -23.82 -10.75 -7.18
C THR A 118 -24.91 -10.40 -8.19
N PHE A 119 -24.64 -10.62 -9.47
CA PHE A 119 -25.65 -10.65 -10.53
C PHE A 119 -25.48 -11.91 -11.39
N GLU A 120 -26.46 -12.20 -12.26
CA GLU A 120 -26.45 -13.38 -13.13
C GLU A 120 -25.46 -13.20 -14.27
N ASN A 121 -24.69 -14.24 -14.57
CA ASN A 121 -23.80 -14.21 -15.71
C ASN A 121 -24.62 -14.19 -17.02
N PRO A 122 -24.33 -13.27 -17.96
CA PRO A 122 -25.14 -13.06 -19.17
C PRO A 122 -25.09 -14.22 -20.17
N VAL A 123 -24.09 -15.13 -20.06
CA VAL A 123 -23.93 -16.29 -20.94
C VAL A 123 -24.38 -17.59 -20.25
N CYS A 124 -24.25 -17.66 -18.92
CA CYS A 124 -24.57 -18.85 -18.14
C CYS A 124 -25.36 -18.46 -16.87
N PRO A 125 -26.71 -18.45 -16.91
CA PRO A 125 -27.54 -17.99 -15.79
C PRO A 125 -27.34 -18.75 -14.46
N GLU A 126 -26.81 -19.98 -14.51
CA GLU A 126 -26.48 -20.77 -13.33
C GLU A 126 -25.27 -20.21 -12.55
N ARG A 127 -24.39 -19.45 -13.23
CA ARG A 127 -23.23 -18.81 -12.61
C ARG A 127 -23.55 -17.37 -12.20
N ARG A 128 -22.92 -16.98 -11.10
CA ARG A 128 -23.05 -15.65 -10.51
C ARG A 128 -21.72 -14.90 -10.67
N VAL A 129 -21.81 -13.62 -10.99
CA VAL A 129 -20.65 -12.71 -11.03
C VAL A 129 -20.62 -11.93 -9.72
N PHE A 130 -19.55 -12.10 -8.93
CA PHE A 130 -19.37 -11.41 -7.66
C PHE A 130 -18.87 -9.98 -7.86
N VAL A 131 -19.48 -9.00 -7.18
CA VAL A 131 -19.14 -7.58 -7.35
C VAL A 131 -18.32 -7.06 -6.17
N PHE A 132 -17.31 -6.26 -6.45
CA PHE A 132 -16.37 -5.72 -5.48
C PHE A 132 -16.21 -4.21 -5.66
N SER A 133 -16.11 -3.50 -4.54
CA SER A 133 -15.58 -2.15 -4.52
C SER A 133 -14.08 -2.22 -4.23
N ASP A 134 -13.29 -1.29 -4.78
CA ASP A 134 -11.85 -1.27 -4.52
C ASP A 134 -11.50 -1.14 -3.01
N ALA A 135 -10.95 -2.21 -2.43
CA ALA A 135 -10.61 -2.30 -1.01
C ALA A 135 -9.59 -1.23 -0.55
N PRO A 136 -8.46 -1.01 -1.26
CA PRO A 136 -7.58 0.14 -1.05
C PRO A 136 -8.31 1.49 -1.00
N HIS A 137 -9.26 1.73 -1.91
CA HIS A 137 -10.08 2.94 -1.90
C HIS A 137 -11.02 3.00 -0.70
N LEU A 138 -11.69 1.91 -0.33
CA LEU A 138 -12.52 1.85 0.87
C LEU A 138 -11.72 2.21 2.13
N MET A 139 -10.48 1.70 2.25
CA MET A 139 -9.60 2.03 3.37
C MET A 139 -9.23 3.54 3.39
N LYS A 140 -8.97 4.13 2.23
CA LYS A 140 -8.81 5.60 2.11
C LYS A 140 -10.04 6.35 2.57
N CYS A 141 -11.24 5.90 2.19
CA CYS A 141 -12.51 6.52 2.56
C CYS A 141 -12.77 6.46 4.07
N ILE A 142 -12.51 5.32 4.72
CA ILE A 142 -12.61 5.17 6.18
C ILE A 142 -11.67 6.15 6.89
N ARG A 143 -10.40 6.24 6.45
CA ARG A 143 -9.44 7.24 6.97
C ARG A 143 -9.95 8.66 6.77
N ASN A 144 -10.37 9.00 5.54
CA ASN A 144 -10.83 10.35 5.23
C ASN A 144 -12.07 10.73 6.06
N ARG A 145 -12.92 9.74 6.38
CA ARG A 145 -14.09 9.91 7.23
C ARG A 145 -13.71 10.26 8.67
N ILE A 146 -12.82 9.51 9.31
CA ILE A 146 -12.37 9.85 10.67
C ILE A 146 -11.63 11.21 10.71
N CYS A 147 -10.83 11.53 9.69
CA CYS A 147 -10.16 12.83 9.60
C CYS A 147 -11.15 14.00 9.49
N LYS A 148 -12.31 13.79 8.86
CA LYS A 148 -13.37 14.80 8.67
C LYS A 148 -14.28 14.90 9.90
N SER A 149 -14.84 13.78 10.36
CA SER A 149 -15.81 13.75 11.46
C SER A 149 -15.16 13.91 12.84
N LYS A 150 -13.84 13.68 12.95
CA LYS A 150 -13.05 13.67 14.20
C LYS A 150 -13.39 12.54 15.16
N VAL A 151 -14.66 12.17 15.27
CA VAL A 151 -15.15 11.12 16.15
C VAL A 151 -16.05 10.17 15.36
N LEU A 152 -15.88 8.87 15.60
CA LEU A 152 -16.79 7.80 15.20
C LEU A 152 -17.24 7.06 16.46
N LYS A 153 -18.43 6.47 16.45
CA LYS A 153 -18.96 5.68 17.58
C LYS A 153 -19.52 4.38 17.06
N ALA A 154 -19.04 3.25 17.58
CA ALA A 154 -19.47 1.92 17.15
C ALA A 154 -19.42 0.94 18.32
N GLY A 155 -20.49 0.20 18.59
CA GLY A 155 -20.53 -0.81 19.65
C GLY A 155 -20.39 -0.21 21.05
N GLY A 156 -20.85 1.03 21.24
CA GLY A 156 -20.65 1.82 22.46
C GLY A 156 -19.23 2.38 22.64
N ASP A 157 -18.26 1.94 21.83
CA ASP A 157 -16.88 2.43 21.86
C ASP A 157 -16.76 3.73 21.04
N THR A 158 -16.00 4.70 21.57
CA THR A 158 -15.71 5.97 20.88
C THR A 158 -14.32 5.90 20.22
N ILE A 159 -14.26 6.29 18.95
CA ILE A 159 -13.05 6.26 18.13
C ILE A 159 -12.71 7.69 17.72
N GLU A 160 -11.64 8.24 18.28
CA GLU A 160 -11.29 9.64 18.11
C GLU A 160 -10.01 9.83 17.30
N LEU A 161 -10.02 10.82 16.40
CA LEU A 161 -8.81 11.27 15.72
C LEU A 161 -7.78 11.80 16.73
N GLU A 162 -8.23 12.39 17.84
CA GLU A 162 -7.35 12.93 18.87
C GLU A 162 -6.49 11.85 19.53
N HIS A 163 -6.95 10.59 19.62
CA HIS A 163 -6.12 9.49 20.09
C HIS A 163 -4.88 9.28 19.18
N TYR A 164 -5.04 9.39 17.86
CA TYR A 164 -3.89 9.30 16.94
C TYR A 164 -3.00 10.54 17.01
N VAL A 165 -3.57 11.72 17.21
CA VAL A 165 -2.81 12.98 17.42
C VAL A 165 -2.00 12.89 18.71
N ALA A 166 -2.62 12.44 19.80
CA ALA A 166 -2.00 12.25 21.10
C ALA A 166 -0.89 11.20 21.03
N LEU A 167 -1.13 10.08 20.35
CA LEU A 167 -0.09 9.09 20.07
C LEU A 167 1.09 9.73 19.33
N TYR A 168 0.83 10.45 18.24
CA TYR A 168 1.90 11.08 17.47
C TYR A 168 2.70 12.07 18.31
N LYS A 169 2.05 12.89 19.14
CA LYS A 169 2.73 13.84 20.05
C LYS A 169 3.53 13.12 21.14
N ALA A 170 2.95 12.09 21.76
CA ALA A 170 3.60 11.29 22.79
C ALA A 170 4.80 10.49 22.24
N ASP A 171 4.71 10.10 20.97
CA ASP A 171 5.76 9.40 20.22
C ASP A 171 6.74 10.37 19.53
N GLU A 172 6.43 11.68 19.41
CA GLU A 172 7.30 12.63 18.69
C GLU A 172 8.61 12.88 19.42
N GLY A 173 8.57 12.94 20.76
CA GLY A 173 9.71 13.11 21.68
C GLY A 173 10.71 14.23 21.30
N PRO A 174 11.87 14.31 21.97
CA PRO A 174 12.98 15.18 21.55
C PRO A 174 13.51 14.83 20.15
N ARG A 175 14.31 15.71 19.53
CA ARG A 175 14.83 15.49 18.16
C ARG A 175 15.71 14.24 18.13
N GLY A 176 15.17 13.17 17.56
CA GLY A 176 15.76 11.85 17.59
C GLY A 176 15.00 10.85 18.48
N ALA A 177 13.92 11.12 19.18
CA ALA A 177 13.36 10.12 20.09
C ALA A 177 12.94 8.80 19.44
N LEU A 178 13.45 7.67 19.95
CA LEU A 178 13.09 6.34 19.47
C LEU A 178 11.56 6.21 19.50
N LYS A 179 10.98 5.95 18.33
CA LYS A 179 9.53 5.93 18.12
C LYS A 179 8.99 4.52 18.17
N THR A 180 7.89 4.35 18.88
CA THR A 180 7.07 3.12 18.82
C THR A 180 6.46 2.94 17.43
N CYS A 181 6.14 4.05 16.75
CA CYS A 181 5.53 4.13 15.41
C CYS A 181 6.35 5.00 14.45
N PRO A 182 7.55 4.55 14.00
CA PRO A 182 8.42 5.39 13.19
C PRO A 182 7.85 5.77 11.80
N LYS A 183 6.95 4.94 11.26
CA LYS A 183 6.28 5.21 9.98
C LYS A 183 5.18 6.26 10.11
N LEU A 184 4.68 6.51 11.32
CA LEU A 184 3.60 7.47 11.56
C LEU A 184 4.14 8.89 11.48
N THR A 185 3.57 9.68 10.57
CA THR A 185 3.91 11.10 10.37
C THR A 185 2.66 11.95 10.44
N TRP A 186 2.83 13.27 10.60
CA TRP A 186 1.69 14.19 10.59
C TRP A 186 0.81 14.07 9.33
N SER A 187 1.39 13.74 8.17
CA SER A 187 0.65 13.50 6.92
C SER A 187 -0.29 12.28 6.98
N HIS A 188 -0.11 11.35 7.92
CA HIS A 188 -1.03 10.23 8.12
C HIS A 188 -2.33 10.69 8.78
N ILE A 189 -2.21 11.55 9.79
CA ILE A 189 -3.30 12.01 10.67
C ILE A 189 -4.03 13.21 10.03
N CYS A 190 -3.26 14.15 9.48
CA CYS A 190 -3.73 15.37 8.86
C CYS A 190 -3.19 15.49 7.42
N PRO A 191 -3.66 14.62 6.49
CA PRO A 191 -3.25 14.66 5.09
C PRO A 191 -3.71 15.95 4.39
N SER A 192 -2.86 16.51 3.53
CA SER A 192 -3.27 17.49 2.52
C SER A 192 -4.17 16.87 1.45
N GLN A 193 -4.77 17.69 0.57
CA GLN A 193 -5.72 17.19 -0.45
C GLN A 193 -5.09 16.15 -1.39
N THR A 194 -3.84 16.34 -1.81
CA THR A 194 -3.13 15.36 -2.65
C THR A 194 -2.74 14.10 -1.86
N GLU A 195 -2.40 14.25 -0.59
CA GLU A 195 -2.05 13.14 0.30
C GLU A 195 -3.25 12.28 0.72
N LYS A 196 -4.48 12.80 0.61
CA LYS A 196 -5.72 12.03 0.85
C LYS A 196 -5.87 10.85 -0.11
N MET A 197 -5.28 10.94 -1.30
CA MET A 197 -5.31 9.89 -2.32
C MET A 197 -4.30 8.76 -2.06
N ARG A 198 -3.34 8.94 -1.14
CA ARG A 198 -2.30 7.94 -0.86
C ARG A 198 -2.81 6.85 0.07
N VAL A 199 -3.07 5.66 -0.49
CA VAL A 199 -3.48 4.45 0.27
C VAL A 199 -2.50 4.11 1.38
N ARG A 200 -1.19 4.28 1.13
CA ARG A 200 -0.13 4.03 2.11
C ARG A 200 -0.37 4.72 3.45
N TYR A 201 -0.86 5.96 3.44
CA TYR A 201 -1.10 6.69 4.69
C TYR A 201 -2.30 6.15 5.47
N ALA A 202 -3.33 5.66 4.78
CA ALA A 202 -4.48 5.05 5.44
C ALA A 202 -4.11 3.69 6.07
N THR A 203 -3.41 2.84 5.30
CA THR A 203 -2.97 1.51 5.76
C THR A 203 -1.96 1.57 6.90
N GLN A 204 -1.02 2.53 6.87
CA GLN A 204 -0.05 2.72 7.95
C GLN A 204 -0.69 3.31 9.23
N LEU A 205 -1.70 4.17 9.09
CA LEU A 205 -2.46 4.70 10.23
C LEU A 205 -3.24 3.58 10.94
N PHE A 206 -3.93 2.73 10.18
CA PHE A 206 -4.69 1.60 10.70
C PHE A 206 -3.85 0.32 10.79
N SER A 207 -2.59 0.43 11.21
CA SER A 207 -1.70 -0.73 11.30
C SER A 207 -1.69 -1.34 12.70
N ASN A 208 -1.38 -2.64 12.77
CA ASN A 208 -1.18 -3.33 14.04
C ASN A 208 -0.11 -2.64 14.92
N SER A 209 0.96 -2.09 14.32
CA SER A 209 1.97 -1.33 15.07
C SER A 209 1.41 -0.08 15.75
N VAL A 210 0.42 0.59 15.15
CA VAL A 210 -0.23 1.77 15.74
C VAL A 210 -1.17 1.33 16.88
N ALA A 211 -1.90 0.23 16.71
CA ALA A 211 -2.74 -0.34 17.76
C ALA A 211 -1.90 -0.74 19.00
N ASP A 212 -0.76 -1.41 18.79
CA ASP A 212 0.16 -1.79 19.86
C ASP A 212 0.75 -0.57 20.56
N ALA A 213 1.07 0.49 19.81
CA ALA A 213 1.61 1.72 20.38
C ALA A 213 0.58 2.50 21.20
N LEU A 214 -0.68 2.58 20.75
CA LEU A 214 -1.79 3.13 21.54
C LEU A 214 -1.92 2.39 22.88
N LYS A 215 -1.87 1.04 22.84
CA LYS A 215 -1.93 0.20 24.04
C LYS A 215 -0.73 0.44 24.97
N TYR A 216 0.46 0.58 24.40
CA TYR A 216 1.70 0.87 25.14
C TYR A 216 1.63 2.20 25.89
N TYR A 217 1.26 3.29 25.20
CA TYR A 217 1.17 4.62 25.84
C TYR A 217 -0.02 4.75 26.79
N LYS A 218 -1.11 4.01 26.57
CA LYS A 218 -2.17 3.85 27.56
C LYS A 218 -1.63 3.24 28.85
N GLY A 219 -0.85 2.16 28.78
CA GLY A 219 -0.24 1.50 29.95
C GLY A 219 0.74 2.40 30.73
N ARG A 220 1.35 3.38 30.05
CA ARG A 220 2.23 4.39 30.66
C ARG A 220 1.49 5.58 31.30
N GLY A 221 0.15 5.61 31.24
CA GLY A 221 -0.65 6.64 31.92
C GLY A 221 -0.72 7.99 31.19
N VAL A 222 -0.52 8.03 29.87
CA VAL A 222 -0.75 9.26 29.09
C VAL A 222 -2.23 9.65 29.20
N LYS A 223 -2.53 10.78 29.86
CA LYS A 223 -3.89 11.19 30.21
C LYS A 223 -4.88 11.17 29.04
N THR A 224 -4.45 11.63 27.86
CA THR A 224 -5.28 11.67 26.63
C THR A 224 -5.50 10.31 25.98
N LEU A 225 -4.81 9.25 26.42
CA LEU A 225 -4.91 7.90 25.88
C LEU A 225 -5.51 6.89 26.87
N LEU A 226 -5.94 7.33 28.06
CA LEU A 226 -6.54 6.45 29.06
C LEU A 226 -7.81 5.75 28.55
N HIS A 227 -8.59 6.44 27.71
CA HIS A 227 -9.87 5.97 27.16
C HIS A 227 -9.80 5.60 25.66
N CYS A 228 -8.63 5.16 25.17
CA CYS A 228 -8.44 4.86 23.74
C CYS A 228 -8.77 3.40 23.32
N ASP A 229 -9.42 2.59 24.17
CA ASP A 229 -9.72 1.17 23.87
C ASP A 229 -10.53 0.98 22.59
N GLY A 230 -11.54 1.83 22.38
CA GLY A 230 -12.34 1.82 21.16
C GLY A 230 -11.49 2.03 19.92
N THR A 231 -10.57 3.01 19.96
CA THR A 231 -9.63 3.27 18.87
C THR A 231 -8.65 2.11 18.67
N ILE A 232 -8.14 1.48 19.73
CA ILE A 232 -7.26 0.31 19.62
C ILE A 232 -7.97 -0.85 18.91
N LYS A 233 -9.17 -1.22 19.36
CA LYS A 233 -9.97 -2.30 18.76
C LYS A 233 -10.29 -2.00 17.30
N PHE A 234 -10.72 -0.78 17.00
CA PHE A 234 -11.03 -0.35 15.64
C PHE A 234 -9.80 -0.40 14.73
N THR A 235 -8.65 0.12 15.18
CA THR A 235 -7.38 0.11 14.41
C THR A 235 -6.97 -1.33 14.06
N LYS A 236 -7.04 -2.23 15.04
CA LYS A 236 -6.69 -3.64 14.85
C LYS A 236 -7.64 -4.34 13.87
N MET A 237 -8.95 -4.12 14.02
CA MET A 237 -9.95 -4.70 13.12
C MET A 237 -9.78 -4.20 11.68
N MET A 238 -9.51 -2.91 11.49
CA MET A 238 -9.24 -2.34 10.16
C MET A 238 -7.96 -2.91 9.54
N ASN A 239 -6.90 -3.11 10.33
CA ASN A 239 -5.69 -3.81 9.88
C ASN A 239 -6.02 -5.22 9.39
N ASP A 240 -6.63 -6.02 10.27
CA ASP A 240 -6.85 -7.44 10.02
C ASP A 240 -7.81 -7.65 8.85
N MET A 241 -8.84 -6.80 8.72
CA MET A 241 -9.73 -6.74 7.55
C MET A 241 -8.94 -6.46 6.27
N PHE A 242 -8.09 -5.43 6.25
CA PHE A 242 -7.36 -5.05 5.04
C PHE A 242 -6.33 -6.09 4.63
N ASP A 243 -5.65 -6.71 5.60
CA ASP A 243 -4.73 -7.83 5.33
C ASP A 243 -5.47 -9.00 4.69
N ALA A 244 -6.66 -9.35 5.20
CA ALA A 244 -7.50 -10.40 4.62
C ALA A 244 -8.02 -10.06 3.23
N LEU A 245 -8.35 -8.78 2.95
CA LEU A 245 -8.77 -8.28 1.63
C LEU A 245 -7.61 -8.08 0.65
N ASN A 246 -6.34 -8.21 1.09
CA ASN A 246 -5.18 -7.88 0.25
C ASN A 246 -4.02 -8.89 0.39
N ARG A 247 -4.34 -10.19 0.46
CA ARG A 247 -3.33 -11.27 0.47
C ARG A 247 -2.65 -11.37 -0.89
N LYS A 248 -1.35 -11.07 -0.93
CA LYS A 248 -0.52 -11.03 -2.15
C LYS A 248 0.33 -12.27 -2.38
N ILE A 249 0.71 -12.96 -1.30
CA ILE A 249 1.73 -14.02 -1.36
C ILE A 249 1.06 -15.38 -1.07
N PRO A 250 1.39 -16.46 -1.81
CA PRO A 250 0.80 -17.80 -1.61
C PRO A 250 0.85 -18.35 -0.18
N ARG A 251 1.88 -17.98 0.59
CA ARG A 251 2.04 -18.38 2.00
C ARG A 251 0.95 -17.79 2.89
N GLU A 252 0.48 -16.58 2.57
CA GLU A 252 -0.55 -15.85 3.32
C GLU A 252 -1.92 -15.93 2.64
N GLY A 253 -2.02 -16.61 1.48
CA GLY A 253 -3.28 -16.75 0.75
C GLY A 253 -4.38 -17.36 1.61
N VAL A 254 -5.61 -16.94 1.37
CA VAL A 254 -6.80 -17.40 2.09
C VAL A 254 -6.99 -18.90 1.85
N ARG A 255 -7.28 -19.66 2.91
CA ARG A 255 -7.46 -21.12 2.89
C ARG A 255 -8.71 -21.51 3.67
N THR A 256 -9.22 -22.72 3.44
CA THR A 256 -10.45 -23.24 4.05
C THR A 256 -10.42 -23.20 5.59
N ASN A 257 -9.26 -23.48 6.19
CA ASN A 257 -9.06 -23.43 7.65
C ASN A 257 -8.30 -22.17 8.10
N GLY A 258 -8.25 -21.14 7.26
CA GLY A 258 -7.59 -19.88 7.54
C GLY A 258 -8.42 -18.98 8.47
N LYS A 259 -7.75 -18.00 9.09
CA LYS A 259 -8.42 -17.00 9.94
C LYS A 259 -9.10 -15.90 9.13
N ASP A 260 -8.69 -15.69 7.87
CA ASP A 260 -9.10 -14.54 7.07
C ASP A 260 -10.62 -14.50 6.85
N ILE A 261 -11.26 -15.62 6.49
CA ILE A 261 -12.73 -15.66 6.30
C ILE A 261 -13.45 -15.28 7.61
N GLY A 262 -12.97 -15.77 8.77
CA GLY A 262 -13.51 -15.40 10.06
C GLY A 262 -13.35 -13.90 10.37
N VAL A 263 -12.20 -13.31 10.05
CA VAL A 263 -11.96 -11.87 10.19
C VAL A 263 -12.94 -11.07 9.33
N LEU A 264 -13.15 -11.47 8.08
CA LEU A 264 -14.08 -10.79 7.17
C LEU A 264 -15.53 -10.88 7.67
N ARG A 265 -15.97 -12.06 8.14
CA ARG A 265 -17.31 -12.25 8.73
C ARG A 265 -17.52 -11.40 9.99
N ASN A 266 -16.55 -11.39 10.90
CA ASN A 266 -16.61 -10.58 12.11
C ASN A 266 -16.67 -9.08 11.78
N THR A 267 -15.91 -8.65 10.76
CA THR A 267 -15.93 -7.25 10.31
C THR A 267 -17.27 -6.88 9.66
N LEU A 268 -17.86 -7.80 8.89
CA LEU A 268 -19.18 -7.62 8.29
C LEU A 268 -20.26 -7.47 9.37
N GLN A 269 -20.25 -8.35 10.38
CA GLN A 269 -21.18 -8.27 11.51
C GLN A 269 -21.01 -6.99 12.31
N PHE A 270 -19.76 -6.54 12.53
CA PHE A 270 -19.48 -5.26 13.16
C PHE A 270 -20.05 -4.09 12.35
N LEU A 271 -19.86 -4.08 11.03
CA LEU A 271 -20.38 -3.02 10.15
C LEU A 271 -21.91 -2.96 10.19
N ASP A 272 -22.58 -4.11 10.21
CA ASP A 272 -24.04 -4.19 10.26
C ASP A 272 -24.60 -3.77 11.62
N SER A 273 -23.92 -4.15 12.70
CA SER A 273 -24.26 -3.68 14.06
C SER A 273 -24.10 -2.17 14.18
N TRP A 274 -23.00 -1.63 13.64
CA TRP A 274 -22.71 -0.19 13.63
C TRP A 274 -23.72 0.61 12.80
N GLU A 275 -24.15 0.11 11.64
CA GLU A 275 -25.21 0.76 10.86
C GLU A 275 -26.59 0.64 11.53
N SER A 276 -26.84 -0.44 12.29
CA SER A 276 -28.08 -0.60 13.06
C SER A 276 -28.19 0.41 14.20
N GLU A 277 -27.08 0.75 14.88
CA GLU A 277 -27.03 1.83 15.88
C GLU A 277 -27.46 3.18 15.27
N LEU A 278 -27.03 3.46 14.03
CA LEU A 278 -27.45 4.65 13.31
C LEU A 278 -28.96 4.62 12.99
N GLN A 279 -29.50 3.48 12.56
CA GLN A 279 -30.93 3.33 12.26
C GLN A 279 -31.81 3.47 13.51
N ARG A 280 -31.31 3.04 14.68
CA ARG A 280 -31.99 3.24 15.98
C ARG A 280 -31.86 4.65 16.55
N GLY A 281 -31.05 5.51 15.93
CA GLY A 281 -30.82 6.89 16.40
C GLY A 281 -29.87 7.02 17.59
N GLU A 282 -29.12 5.95 17.92
CA GLU A 282 -28.15 5.95 19.03
C GLU A 282 -26.88 6.76 18.69
N ILE A 283 -26.58 6.89 17.39
CA ILE A 283 -25.47 7.68 16.86
C ILE A 283 -25.94 8.60 15.73
N THR A 284 -25.22 9.70 15.50
CA THR A 284 -25.53 10.60 14.38
C THR A 284 -24.86 10.13 13.09
N LYS A 285 -25.34 10.65 11.95
CA LYS A 285 -24.79 10.33 10.63
C LYS A 285 -23.29 10.63 10.55
N GLU A 286 -22.81 11.68 11.20
CA GLU A 286 -21.39 12.09 11.22
C GLU A 286 -20.49 11.06 11.88
N MET A 287 -21.02 10.31 12.87
CA MET A 287 -20.31 9.30 13.65
C MET A 287 -20.25 7.92 12.96
N PHE A 288 -20.93 7.76 11.82
CA PHE A 288 -20.90 6.55 10.97
C PHE A 288 -20.13 6.79 9.65
N LEU A 289 -19.85 5.73 8.90
CA LEU A 289 -19.27 5.83 7.56
C LEU A 289 -20.21 6.54 6.57
N THR A 290 -19.68 7.02 5.44
CA THR A 290 -20.55 7.50 4.37
C THR A 290 -21.27 6.33 3.72
N ARG A 291 -22.50 6.56 3.24
CA ARG A 291 -23.33 5.51 2.62
C ARG A 291 -22.61 4.74 1.51
N SER A 292 -21.93 5.42 0.58
CA SER A 292 -21.15 4.74 -0.48
C SER A 292 -20.00 3.88 0.08
N THR A 293 -19.41 4.26 1.21
CA THR A 293 -18.33 3.50 1.85
C THR A 293 -18.87 2.28 2.58
N SER A 294 -19.94 2.42 3.37
CA SER A 294 -20.53 1.29 4.10
C SER A 294 -21.16 0.27 3.14
N GLU A 295 -21.94 0.71 2.16
CA GLU A 295 -22.54 -0.18 1.16
C GLU A 295 -21.45 -0.87 0.32
N GLY A 296 -20.42 -0.12 -0.11
CA GLY A 296 -19.28 -0.68 -0.85
C GLY A 296 -18.48 -1.70 -0.04
N LEU A 297 -18.25 -1.43 1.24
CA LEU A 297 -17.54 -2.34 2.13
C LEU A 297 -18.35 -3.62 2.38
N ARG A 298 -19.66 -3.50 2.63
CA ARG A 298 -20.56 -4.65 2.83
C ARG A 298 -20.58 -5.60 1.62
N VAL A 299 -20.73 -5.04 0.41
CA VAL A 299 -20.67 -5.83 -0.83
C VAL A 299 -19.32 -6.51 -0.99
N THR A 300 -18.22 -5.76 -0.80
CA THR A 300 -16.86 -6.29 -0.97
C THR A 300 -16.54 -7.41 0.02
N LEU A 301 -16.89 -7.25 1.30
CA LEU A 301 -16.69 -8.28 2.33
C LEU A 301 -17.47 -9.55 1.98
N SER A 302 -18.75 -9.41 1.64
CA SER A 302 -19.63 -10.54 1.34
C SER A 302 -19.21 -11.28 0.07
N SER A 303 -18.89 -10.54 -1.00
CA SER A 303 -18.35 -11.11 -2.23
C SER A 303 -17.00 -11.79 -2.02
N THR A 304 -16.12 -11.23 -1.19
CA THR A 304 -14.81 -11.85 -0.92
C THR A 304 -14.96 -13.18 -0.20
N ILE A 305 -15.82 -13.22 0.83
CA ILE A 305 -16.13 -14.46 1.56
C ILE A 305 -16.68 -15.51 0.59
N ALA A 306 -17.76 -15.19 -0.12
CA ALA A 306 -18.45 -16.13 -0.99
C ALA A 306 -17.60 -16.61 -2.17
N LEU A 307 -16.84 -15.70 -2.81
CA LEU A 307 -15.94 -16.07 -3.90
C LEU A 307 -14.75 -16.90 -3.40
N CYS A 308 -14.17 -16.59 -2.24
CA CYS A 308 -13.11 -17.42 -1.67
C CYS A 308 -13.61 -18.82 -1.36
N GLU A 309 -14.80 -18.95 -0.77
CA GLU A 309 -15.43 -20.25 -0.52
C GLU A 309 -15.64 -21.03 -1.80
N TYR A 310 -16.27 -20.41 -2.82
CA TYR A 310 -16.49 -21.02 -4.13
C TYR A 310 -15.18 -21.51 -4.79
N LEU A 311 -14.15 -20.67 -4.82
CA LEU A 311 -12.86 -21.03 -5.41
C LEU A 311 -12.17 -22.18 -4.66
N LEU A 312 -12.24 -22.19 -3.33
CA LEU A 312 -11.60 -23.21 -2.49
C LEU A 312 -12.35 -24.54 -2.49
N SER A 313 -13.68 -24.53 -2.37
CA SER A 313 -14.50 -25.74 -2.23
C SER A 313 -14.91 -26.33 -3.57
N THR A 314 -15.34 -25.50 -4.52
CA THR A 314 -15.91 -25.94 -5.80
C THR A 314 -14.85 -26.00 -6.90
N CYS A 315 -13.99 -24.99 -7.01
CA CYS A 315 -12.97 -24.93 -8.07
C CYS A 315 -11.65 -25.62 -7.69
N GLY A 316 -11.50 -26.12 -6.46
CA GLY A 316 -10.32 -26.87 -6.02
C GLY A 316 -9.04 -26.04 -5.81
N PHE A 317 -9.17 -24.73 -5.57
CA PHE A 317 -7.99 -23.89 -5.29
C PHE A 317 -7.38 -24.26 -3.93
N ARG A 318 -6.05 -24.34 -3.86
CA ARG A 318 -5.32 -24.59 -2.59
C ARG A 318 -5.28 -23.35 -1.68
N TYR A 319 -5.33 -22.18 -2.28
CA TYR A 319 -5.36 -20.88 -1.62
C TYR A 319 -5.92 -19.82 -2.59
N VAL A 320 -6.39 -18.70 -2.05
CA VAL A 320 -6.88 -17.56 -2.84
C VAL A 320 -6.09 -16.29 -2.49
N LEU A 321 -5.69 -15.54 -3.52
CA LEU A 321 -5.02 -14.25 -3.37
C LEU A 321 -6.03 -13.11 -3.55
N THR A 322 -6.52 -12.57 -2.44
CA THR A 322 -7.53 -11.49 -2.43
C THR A 322 -7.01 -10.18 -3.01
N SER A 323 -5.68 -9.99 -3.12
CA SER A 323 -5.11 -8.85 -3.85
C SER A 323 -5.44 -8.82 -5.35
N LYS A 324 -6.03 -9.89 -5.90
CA LYS A 324 -6.54 -9.92 -7.29
C LYS A 324 -7.99 -9.45 -7.40
N MET A 325 -8.63 -9.12 -6.27
CA MET A 325 -10.02 -8.65 -6.18
C MET A 325 -10.11 -7.13 -5.95
N ASN A 326 -9.10 -6.37 -6.41
CA ASN A 326 -9.00 -4.91 -6.28
C ASN A 326 -8.51 -4.26 -7.59
N GLN A 327 -8.44 -2.93 -7.63
CA GLN A 327 -8.04 -2.16 -8.81
C GLN A 327 -6.53 -1.90 -8.92
N ASP A 328 -5.69 -2.41 -8.01
CA ASP A 328 -4.23 -2.24 -8.09
C ASP A 328 -3.64 -2.65 -9.48
N PRO A 329 -4.13 -3.71 -10.17
CA PRO A 329 -3.63 -4.06 -11.51
C PRO A 329 -3.89 -2.97 -12.57
N ILE A 330 -5.07 -2.35 -12.57
CA ILE A 330 -5.42 -1.31 -13.54
C ILE A 330 -4.78 0.03 -13.20
N GLU A 331 -4.65 0.37 -11.91
CA GLU A 331 -3.88 1.56 -11.48
C GLU A 331 -2.40 1.43 -11.91
N ARG A 332 -1.81 0.23 -11.79
CA ARG A 332 -0.46 -0.05 -12.30
C ARG A 332 -0.37 0.12 -13.82
N PHE A 333 -1.36 -0.38 -14.56
CA PHE A 333 -1.44 -0.20 -16.00
C PHE A 333 -1.46 1.29 -16.38
N PHE A 334 -2.29 2.11 -15.73
CA PHE A 334 -2.29 3.56 -15.94
C PHE A 334 -0.97 4.22 -15.55
N GLY A 335 -0.31 3.76 -14.49
CA GLY A 335 1.04 4.19 -14.13
C GLY A 335 2.05 3.92 -15.25
N THR A 336 2.03 2.72 -15.83
CA THR A 336 2.88 2.35 -16.97
C THR A 336 2.60 3.22 -18.19
N VAL A 337 1.33 3.49 -18.50
CA VAL A 337 0.95 4.37 -19.61
C VAL A 337 1.49 5.79 -19.42
N ARG A 338 1.36 6.36 -18.23
CA ARG A 338 1.91 7.68 -17.91
C ARG A 338 3.44 7.69 -17.97
N GLN A 339 4.09 6.62 -17.49
CA GLN A 339 5.54 6.49 -17.52
C GLN A 339 6.10 6.35 -18.94
N ALA A 340 5.38 5.66 -19.84
CA ALA A 340 5.75 5.54 -21.25
C ALA A 340 5.79 6.89 -21.98
N GLY A 341 5.03 7.88 -21.50
CA GLY A 341 5.08 9.27 -21.97
C GLY A 341 6.31 10.06 -21.50
N CYS A 342 7.17 9.51 -20.64
CA CYS A 342 8.34 10.18 -20.04
C CYS A 342 7.96 11.53 -19.38
N GLN A 343 8.31 12.66 -20.03
CA GLN A 343 7.99 14.01 -19.55
C GLN A 343 6.52 14.40 -19.81
N ASN A 344 5.80 13.64 -20.64
CA ASN A 344 4.38 13.80 -20.91
C ASN A 344 3.55 12.83 -20.05
N ASP A 345 3.49 13.10 -18.74
CA ASP A 345 2.77 12.28 -17.74
C ASP A 345 1.23 12.38 -17.83
N HIS A 346 0.74 13.20 -18.76
CA HIS A 346 -0.68 13.38 -19.09
C HIS A 346 -0.89 13.33 -20.62
N PRO A 347 -0.88 12.12 -21.22
CA PRO A 347 -0.95 11.95 -22.67
C PRO A 347 -2.26 12.49 -23.24
N THR A 348 -2.26 12.84 -24.54
CA THR A 348 -3.50 13.09 -25.27
C THR A 348 -4.21 11.78 -25.55
N MET A 349 -5.52 11.80 -25.83
CA MET A 349 -6.27 10.59 -26.20
C MET A 349 -5.61 9.77 -27.34
N PRO A 350 -5.15 10.37 -28.46
CA PRO A 350 -4.41 9.63 -29.48
C PRO A 350 -3.16 8.92 -28.94
N THR A 351 -2.31 9.63 -28.19
CA THR A 351 -1.10 9.05 -27.61
C THR A 351 -1.43 7.95 -26.61
N PHE A 352 -2.46 8.15 -25.78
CA PHE A 352 -2.95 7.16 -24.84
C PHE A 352 -3.32 5.84 -25.55
N LEU A 353 -4.07 5.91 -26.65
CA LEU A 353 -4.49 4.73 -27.40
C LEU A 353 -3.35 4.05 -28.14
N GLN A 354 -2.40 4.82 -28.68
CA GLN A 354 -1.17 4.26 -29.25
C GLN A 354 -0.38 3.47 -28.20
N VAL A 355 -0.20 4.04 -27.00
CA VAL A 355 0.47 3.34 -25.88
C VAL A 355 -0.34 2.14 -25.41
N TYR A 356 -1.68 2.24 -25.34
CA TYR A 356 -2.56 1.13 -25.00
C TYR A 356 -2.39 -0.04 -25.99
N HIS A 357 -2.40 0.23 -27.30
CA HIS A 357 -2.18 -0.80 -28.33
C HIS A 357 -0.81 -1.44 -28.17
N LEU A 358 0.24 -0.63 -27.99
CA LEU A 358 1.59 -1.13 -27.79
C LEU A 358 1.67 -2.04 -26.55
N LEU A 359 1.08 -1.65 -25.42
CA LEU A 359 1.09 -2.43 -24.18
C LEU A 359 0.24 -3.70 -24.28
N SER A 360 -0.86 -3.67 -25.04
CA SER A 360 -1.73 -4.83 -25.26
C SER A 360 -1.01 -5.92 -26.04
N VAL A 361 -0.18 -5.52 -27.01
CA VAL A 361 0.63 -6.44 -27.82
C VAL A 361 1.93 -6.82 -27.10
N TYR A 362 2.65 -5.86 -26.52
CA TYR A 362 3.95 -6.07 -25.89
C TYR A 362 3.91 -7.14 -24.78
N LYS A 363 2.85 -7.14 -23.96
CA LYS A 363 2.68 -8.16 -22.90
C LYS A 363 2.55 -9.58 -23.45
N LEU A 364 2.05 -9.73 -24.67
CA LEU A 364 1.93 -11.01 -25.37
C LEU A 364 3.21 -11.40 -26.11
N ILE A 365 4.11 -10.45 -26.40
CA ILE A 365 5.30 -10.66 -27.26
C ILE A 365 6.60 -10.74 -26.45
N ARG A 366 6.54 -10.63 -25.11
CA ARG A 366 7.75 -10.55 -24.28
C ARG A 366 8.63 -11.80 -24.49
N PRO A 367 9.90 -11.65 -24.93
CA PRO A 367 10.75 -12.80 -25.20
C PRO A 367 10.95 -13.63 -23.93
N PRO A 368 11.17 -14.96 -24.05
CA PRO A 368 11.41 -15.83 -22.91
C PRO A 368 12.58 -15.31 -22.08
N LYS A 369 12.54 -15.54 -20.76
CA LYS A 369 13.53 -15.08 -19.76
C LYS A 369 14.99 -15.52 -20.03
N PHE A 370 15.24 -16.30 -21.08
CA PHE A 370 16.55 -16.86 -21.42
C PHE A 370 17.11 -16.29 -22.75
N GLY A 371 17.04 -14.96 -22.92
CA GLY A 371 17.92 -14.23 -23.84
C GLY A 371 19.09 -13.60 -23.05
N ASN A 372 20.22 -13.33 -23.70
CA ASN A 372 21.50 -12.87 -23.12
C ASN A 372 21.47 -11.54 -22.32
N CYS A 373 20.30 -10.96 -22.01
CA CYS A 373 20.14 -9.78 -21.17
C CYS A 373 19.45 -10.15 -19.85
N GLN A 374 20.21 -10.18 -18.76
CA GLN A 374 19.68 -10.41 -17.42
C GLN A 374 18.84 -9.21 -16.96
N LEU A 375 17.52 -9.39 -16.90
CA LEU A 375 16.65 -8.56 -16.07
C LEU A 375 16.35 -9.36 -14.79
N THR A 376 16.86 -8.88 -13.66
CA THR A 376 16.61 -9.45 -12.33
C THR A 376 15.14 -9.28 -11.93
N GLU A 377 14.49 -10.42 -11.64
CA GLU A 377 13.28 -10.74 -10.84
C GLU A 377 12.18 -9.66 -10.67
N SER A 378 10.88 -9.90 -10.91
CA SER A 378 10.03 -11.06 -10.65
C SER A 378 8.67 -10.92 -11.38
N GLU A 379 8.01 -12.06 -11.64
CA GLU A 379 6.59 -12.21 -12.04
C GLU A 379 6.11 -11.56 -13.35
N GLU A 380 6.19 -12.34 -14.43
CA GLU A 380 5.22 -12.43 -15.54
C GLU A 380 5.85 -13.37 -16.57
N LYS A 381 5.32 -14.60 -16.72
CA LYS A 381 5.66 -15.47 -17.86
C LYS A 381 4.90 -14.94 -19.08
N PRO A 382 5.52 -14.81 -20.26
CA PRO A 382 4.79 -14.46 -21.47
C PRO A 382 3.79 -15.57 -21.82
N CYS A 383 2.54 -15.19 -22.13
CA CYS A 383 1.48 -16.14 -22.52
C CYS A 383 1.65 -16.65 -23.96
N LEU A 384 2.34 -15.89 -24.81
CA LEU A 384 2.69 -16.22 -26.18
C LEU A 384 4.16 -15.85 -26.36
N THR A 385 4.88 -16.62 -27.16
CA THR A 385 6.23 -16.31 -27.59
C THR A 385 6.19 -15.63 -28.95
N VAL A 386 7.28 -14.93 -29.30
CA VAL A 386 7.44 -14.42 -30.67
C VAL A 386 7.42 -15.59 -31.66
N GLU A 387 7.90 -16.76 -31.25
CA GLU A 387 7.81 -18.01 -32.01
C GLU A 387 6.35 -18.45 -32.26
N ASP A 388 5.43 -18.36 -31.30
CA ASP A 388 4.01 -18.73 -31.49
C ASP A 388 3.30 -17.84 -32.52
N ILE A 389 3.65 -16.55 -32.57
CA ILE A 389 3.13 -15.60 -33.59
C ILE A 389 3.80 -15.86 -34.94
N LYS A 390 5.09 -16.22 -34.95
CA LYS A 390 5.84 -16.57 -36.17
C LYS A 390 5.37 -17.91 -36.75
N GLU A 391 5.00 -18.90 -35.95
CA GLU A 391 4.48 -20.19 -36.42
C GLU A 391 3.12 -20.05 -37.12
N VAL A 392 2.33 -19.03 -36.78
CA VAL A 392 1.10 -18.67 -37.49
C VAL A 392 1.39 -17.96 -38.83
N PHE A 393 2.56 -17.32 -38.97
CA PHE A 393 2.80 -16.35 -40.04
C PHE A 393 4.03 -16.55 -40.94
N LEU A 394 4.88 -17.62 -40.85
CA LEU A 394 5.81 -18.14 -41.91
C LEU A 394 6.93 -19.12 -41.38
N PRO A 395 7.61 -19.93 -42.24
CA PRO A 395 8.41 -21.10 -41.84
C PRO A 395 9.84 -20.82 -41.32
N LYS A 396 10.33 -21.80 -40.53
CA LYS A 396 11.49 -21.79 -39.63
C LYS A 396 12.87 -21.63 -40.29
N GLN A 397 13.74 -20.76 -39.75
CA GLN A 397 15.20 -21.01 -39.63
C GLN A 397 15.81 -20.35 -38.37
N LYS A 398 16.71 -21.08 -37.71
CA LYS A 398 17.42 -20.75 -36.46
C LYS A 398 18.76 -20.08 -36.73
N HIS A 399 19.20 -19.19 -35.83
CA HIS A 399 20.62 -18.93 -35.61
C HIS A 399 20.93 -18.66 -34.13
N GLU A 400 21.91 -19.39 -33.61
CA GLU A 400 22.51 -19.21 -32.28
C GLU A 400 23.76 -18.32 -32.38
N SER A 401 24.10 -17.60 -31.30
CA SER A 401 25.51 -17.38 -30.95
C SER A 401 25.70 -17.14 -29.45
N LYS A 402 26.84 -17.66 -28.97
CA LYS A 402 27.35 -17.73 -27.60
C LYS A 402 28.37 -16.60 -27.32
N GLY A 403 28.52 -16.23 -26.05
CA GLY A 403 29.71 -15.55 -25.50
C GLY A 403 29.35 -14.25 -24.75
N GLY A 404 29.87 -13.93 -23.56
CA GLY A 404 31.02 -14.50 -22.87
C GLY A 404 31.04 -14.16 -21.39
N LYS A 405 31.62 -15.10 -20.64
CA LYS A 405 31.92 -15.07 -19.21
C LYS A 405 33.11 -14.14 -18.96
N LEU A 406 32.89 -12.94 -18.44
CA LEU A 406 33.94 -12.16 -17.75
C LEU A 406 33.40 -11.04 -16.83
N ALA A 407 32.09 -10.79 -16.79
CA ALA A 407 31.47 -9.81 -15.88
C ALA A 407 31.00 -10.42 -14.53
N GLU A 408 30.96 -11.76 -14.42
CA GLU A 408 30.42 -12.47 -13.25
C GLU A 408 31.36 -12.53 -12.03
N LYS A 409 32.64 -12.14 -12.16
CA LYS A 409 33.60 -12.19 -11.05
C LYS A 409 33.79 -10.89 -10.27
N MET A 410 33.26 -9.76 -10.75
CA MET A 410 33.42 -8.46 -10.06
C MET A 410 32.15 -7.90 -9.42
N ASN A 411 30.97 -8.46 -9.74
CA ASN A 411 29.69 -8.01 -9.17
C ASN A 411 29.21 -8.81 -7.95
N GLY A 412 29.94 -9.87 -7.56
CA GLY A 412 29.54 -10.79 -6.47
C GLY A 412 29.78 -10.28 -5.04
N LEU A 413 30.32 -9.07 -4.86
CA LEU A 413 30.68 -8.53 -3.54
C LEU A 413 29.92 -7.25 -3.14
N ILE A 414 29.06 -6.73 -4.01
CA ILE A 414 28.20 -5.58 -3.72
C ILE A 414 26.75 -5.95 -4.06
N SER A 415 26.27 -7.05 -3.49
CA SER A 415 24.83 -7.23 -3.29
C SER A 415 24.42 -6.26 -2.18
N THR A 416 24.18 -5.00 -2.55
CA THR A 416 23.44 -4.10 -1.68
C THR A 416 22.00 -4.60 -1.68
N ASP A 417 21.73 -5.58 -0.82
CA ASP A 417 20.38 -5.89 -0.36
C ASP A 417 19.83 -4.61 0.27
N LEU A 418 19.25 -3.75 -0.57
CA LEU A 418 18.50 -2.58 -0.16
C LEU A 418 17.19 -3.09 0.47
N TRP A 419 17.27 -3.44 1.76
CA TRP A 419 16.10 -3.75 2.57
C TRP A 419 15.87 -2.69 3.66
N GLU A 420 14.59 -2.31 3.75
CA GLU A 420 13.97 -1.20 4.47
C GLU A 420 13.99 -1.34 6.01
N CYS A 421 15.18 -1.39 6.63
CA CYS A 421 15.31 -1.22 8.10
C CYS A 421 15.63 0.24 8.49
N GLU A 422 15.56 1.17 7.54
CA GLU A 422 15.94 2.57 7.72
C GLU A 422 14.92 3.42 8.48
N ASP A 423 13.84 2.82 8.99
CA ASP A 423 12.82 3.52 9.77
C ASP A 423 12.89 3.19 11.28
N ILE A 424 13.68 2.21 11.73
CA ILE A 424 13.47 1.63 13.08
C ILE A 424 14.02 2.47 14.24
N LEU A 425 15.05 3.32 14.06
CA LEU A 425 15.64 4.04 15.20
C LEU A 425 15.81 5.54 14.94
N PRO A 426 15.14 6.35 15.73
CA PRO A 426 15.54 7.72 16.02
C PRO A 426 16.64 7.91 17.10
N SER A 427 17.39 9.03 17.04
CA SER A 427 18.52 9.43 17.93
C SER A 427 18.36 10.13 19.33
N SER A 428 17.31 10.03 20.18
CA SER A 428 17.18 10.71 21.51
C SER A 428 15.86 10.43 22.25
N CYS A 429 15.66 9.24 22.83
CA CYS A 429 14.48 9.01 23.65
C CYS A 429 14.53 9.82 24.97
N ALA A 430 13.45 10.52 25.34
CA ALA A 430 13.38 11.31 26.58
C ALA A 430 13.29 10.45 27.86
N ASP A 431 12.75 9.24 27.74
CA ASP A 431 12.63 8.29 28.84
C ASP A 431 13.71 7.20 28.68
N PRO A 432 14.69 7.10 29.60
CA PRO A 432 15.71 6.05 29.57
C PRO A 432 15.13 4.64 29.49
N ALA A 433 13.97 4.38 30.09
CA ALA A 433 13.32 3.08 30.05
C ALA A 433 12.77 2.76 28.65
N VAL A 434 12.22 3.75 27.93
CA VAL A 434 11.72 3.58 26.56
C VAL A 434 12.88 3.39 25.58
N LYS A 435 13.99 4.11 25.80
CA LYS A 435 15.23 3.94 25.04
C LYS A 435 15.71 2.48 25.08
N ASP A 436 15.77 1.94 26.29
CA ASP A 436 16.27 0.60 26.53
C ASP A 436 15.37 -0.47 25.90
N CYS A 437 14.04 -0.31 25.97
CA CYS A 437 13.10 -1.21 25.30
C CYS A 437 13.27 -1.25 23.77
N ILE A 438 13.54 -0.11 23.15
CA ILE A 438 13.64 -0.01 21.68
C ILE A 438 15.01 -0.50 21.21
N VAL A 439 16.09 -0.17 21.92
CA VAL A 439 17.42 -0.75 21.66
C VAL A 439 17.36 -2.27 21.79
N TYR A 440 16.64 -2.80 22.78
CA TYR A 440 16.43 -4.24 22.94
C TYR A 440 15.64 -4.86 21.77
N PHE A 441 14.57 -4.20 21.30
CA PHE A 441 13.82 -4.64 20.13
C PHE A 441 14.67 -4.70 18.85
N VAL A 442 15.50 -3.69 18.63
CA VAL A 442 16.40 -3.65 17.46
C VAL A 442 17.54 -4.65 17.59
N ALA A 443 18.11 -4.82 18.78
CA ALA A 443 19.10 -5.85 19.02
C ALA A 443 18.56 -7.22 18.59
N GLY A 444 17.29 -7.53 18.89
CA GLY A 444 16.61 -8.74 18.42
C GLY A 444 16.52 -8.85 16.88
N PHE A 445 16.23 -7.75 16.19
CA PHE A 445 16.21 -7.71 14.73
C PHE A 445 17.59 -7.97 14.12
N VAL A 446 18.62 -7.27 14.61
CA VAL A 446 20.01 -7.44 14.15
C VAL A 446 20.44 -8.88 14.39
N ALA A 447 20.17 -9.43 15.57
CA ALA A 447 20.53 -10.79 15.90
C ALA A 447 19.87 -11.83 14.97
N ARG A 448 18.59 -11.65 14.63
CA ARG A 448 17.88 -12.50 13.65
C ARG A 448 18.56 -12.49 12.28
N ARG A 449 18.99 -11.32 11.80
CA ARG A 449 19.65 -11.18 10.49
C ARG A 449 20.98 -11.93 10.45
N PHE A 450 21.83 -11.75 11.46
CA PHE A 450 23.12 -12.45 11.52
C PHE A 450 22.94 -13.95 11.80
N ARG A 451 21.91 -14.36 12.55
CA ARG A 451 21.57 -15.77 12.77
C ARG A 451 21.15 -16.50 11.48
N GLN A 452 20.47 -15.82 10.55
CA GLN A 452 20.11 -16.38 9.24
C GLN A 452 21.32 -16.58 8.32
N LYS A 453 22.37 -15.75 8.48
CA LYS A 453 23.60 -15.82 7.69
C LYS A 453 24.68 -16.70 8.31
N ALA A 454 24.65 -16.89 9.62
CA ALA A 454 25.60 -17.74 10.32
C ALA A 454 25.43 -19.21 9.91
N THR A 455 26.54 -19.91 9.70
CA THR A 455 26.57 -21.37 9.50
C THR A 455 26.91 -22.10 10.81
N CYS A 456 27.73 -21.49 11.67
CA CYS A 456 28.12 -22.02 12.97
C CYS A 456 26.96 -22.08 13.98
N THR A 457 26.80 -23.24 14.63
CA THR A 457 25.74 -23.52 15.63
C THR A 457 25.95 -22.74 16.93
N VAL A 458 27.20 -22.56 17.38
CA VAL A 458 27.55 -21.76 18.57
C VAL A 458 27.17 -20.30 18.35
N CYS A 459 27.48 -19.72 17.17
CA CYS A 459 27.09 -18.36 16.81
C CYS A 459 25.56 -18.20 16.73
N LYS A 460 24.84 -19.18 16.17
CA LYS A 460 23.37 -19.16 16.08
C LYS A 460 22.71 -19.11 17.46
N ASN A 461 23.24 -19.88 18.42
CA ASN A 461 22.73 -19.93 19.79
C ASN A 461 23.14 -18.67 20.58
N ALA A 462 24.34 -18.12 20.33
CA ALA A 462 24.79 -16.88 20.96
C ALA A 462 23.98 -15.64 20.53
N LEU A 463 23.48 -15.62 19.29
CA LEU A 463 22.67 -14.52 18.72
C LEU A 463 21.20 -14.54 19.13
N GLY A 464 20.76 -15.45 20.00
CA GLY A 464 19.43 -15.36 20.58
C GLY A 464 19.10 -16.54 21.47
N ASN A 465 18.44 -16.27 22.58
CA ASN A 465 18.05 -17.31 23.52
C ASN A 465 16.93 -18.18 22.91
N THR A 466 16.99 -19.49 23.19
CA THR A 466 15.86 -20.43 23.06
C THR A 466 14.80 -20.21 24.15
N GLU A 467 15.16 -19.52 25.23
CA GLU A 467 14.28 -19.24 26.36
C GLU A 467 13.77 -17.80 26.34
N VAL A 468 12.45 -17.64 26.37
CA VAL A 468 11.76 -16.35 26.44
C VAL A 468 11.92 -15.80 27.87
N PRO A 469 12.55 -14.63 28.08
CA PRO A 469 12.59 -14.01 29.40
C PRO A 469 11.15 -13.79 29.89
N GLN A 470 10.75 -14.40 30.99
CA GLN A 470 9.35 -14.35 31.43
C GLN A 470 8.97 -12.98 32.00
N HIS A 471 9.91 -12.25 32.63
CA HIS A 471 9.66 -10.96 33.29
C HIS A 471 10.80 -9.94 33.10
N GLY A 472 10.44 -8.66 32.88
CA GLY A 472 11.36 -7.51 32.85
C GLY A 472 10.78 -6.27 32.15
N LYS A 473 11.16 -5.05 32.56
CA LYS A 473 10.70 -3.80 31.90
C LYS A 473 11.31 -3.60 30.51
N ILE A 474 12.48 -4.16 30.23
CA ILE A 474 13.25 -3.97 28.98
C ILE A 474 12.67 -4.78 27.79
N PRO A 475 12.26 -6.06 27.95
CA PRO A 475 11.65 -6.82 26.86
C PRO A 475 10.20 -6.44 26.55
N GLU A 476 9.58 -5.51 27.29
CA GLU A 476 8.16 -5.15 27.23
C GLU A 476 7.67 -4.88 25.79
N LEU A 477 8.47 -4.13 25.00
CA LEU A 477 8.15 -3.84 23.60
C LEU A 477 8.24 -5.05 22.68
N VAL A 478 9.20 -5.96 22.94
CA VAL A 478 9.33 -7.21 22.18
C VAL A 478 8.16 -8.13 22.51
N HIS A 479 7.76 -8.25 23.78
CA HIS A 479 6.56 -9.02 24.16
C HIS A 479 5.29 -8.42 23.56
N ALA A 480 5.15 -7.10 23.56
CA ALA A 480 4.00 -6.42 22.98
C ALA A 480 3.89 -6.64 21.46
N LYS A 481 5.01 -6.62 20.73
CA LYS A 481 5.03 -6.78 19.26
C LYS A 481 5.20 -8.23 18.78
N SER A 482 5.60 -9.16 19.66
CA SER A 482 5.91 -10.54 19.26
C SER A 482 4.64 -11.35 19.06
N ARG A 483 4.55 -12.02 17.90
CA ARG A 483 3.57 -13.08 17.61
C ARG A 483 4.19 -14.48 17.71
N GLY A 484 5.29 -14.62 18.47
CA GLY A 484 6.07 -15.85 18.59
C GLY A 484 7.25 -15.98 17.62
N PHE A 485 7.49 -14.98 16.76
CA PHE A 485 8.55 -15.02 15.72
C PHE A 485 9.66 -13.97 15.91
N LEU A 486 9.57 -13.11 16.93
CA LEU A 486 10.63 -12.14 17.22
C LEU A 486 11.74 -12.81 18.04
N THR A 487 12.99 -12.41 17.77
CA THR A 487 14.17 -12.96 18.44
C THR A 487 14.50 -12.14 19.67
N PHE A 488 14.71 -12.81 20.81
CA PHE A 488 15.18 -12.18 22.04
C PHE A 488 16.71 -12.17 22.01
N PRO A 489 17.35 -10.99 21.91
CA PRO A 489 18.80 -10.91 21.87
C PRO A 489 19.38 -11.28 23.24
N ASN A 490 20.57 -11.88 23.20
CA ASN A 490 21.40 -12.11 24.38
C ASN A 490 21.74 -10.76 25.07
N ILE A 491 21.84 -10.77 26.41
CA ILE A 491 22.18 -9.60 27.23
C ILE A 491 23.51 -8.92 26.82
N HIS A 492 24.53 -9.68 26.42
CA HIS A 492 25.82 -9.19 25.95
C HIS A 492 25.67 -8.43 24.62
N LEU A 493 24.84 -8.93 23.69
CA LEU A 493 24.57 -8.23 22.43
C LEU A 493 23.75 -6.95 22.67
N TYR A 494 22.77 -7.00 23.56
CA TYR A 494 22.00 -5.82 23.94
C TYR A 494 22.88 -4.74 24.58
N THR A 495 23.73 -5.11 25.55
CA THR A 495 24.62 -4.15 26.23
C THR A 495 25.64 -3.52 25.28
N LEU A 496 26.17 -4.30 24.33
CA LEU A 496 27.04 -3.79 23.26
C LEU A 496 26.34 -2.73 22.41
N LEU A 497 25.14 -3.04 21.90
CA LEU A 497 24.38 -2.12 21.06
C LEU A 497 23.85 -0.91 21.84
N ARG A 498 23.58 -1.05 23.14
CA ARG A 498 23.23 0.05 24.03
C ARG A 498 24.39 1.02 24.21
N SER A 499 25.62 0.52 24.37
CA SER A 499 26.82 1.36 24.43
C SER A 499 27.01 2.12 23.11
N ALA A 500 26.93 1.42 21.98
CA ALA A 500 27.00 2.03 20.65
C ALA A 500 25.93 3.11 20.43
N GLU A 501 24.69 2.86 20.84
CA GLU A 501 23.60 3.83 20.72
C GLU A 501 23.82 5.06 21.60
N ASN A 502 24.30 4.88 22.84
CA ASN A 502 24.56 6.00 23.76
C ASN A 502 25.60 6.96 23.19
N TYR A 503 26.67 6.42 22.61
CA TYR A 503 27.71 7.24 22.01
C TYR A 503 27.24 7.88 20.70
N PHE A 504 26.64 7.10 19.80
CA PHE A 504 26.14 7.58 18.50
C PHE A 504 25.17 8.75 18.67
N VAL A 505 24.22 8.64 19.60
CA VAL A 505 23.22 9.70 19.85
C VAL A 505 23.87 11.03 20.24
N SER A 506 24.86 10.98 21.11
CA SER A 506 25.56 12.18 21.61
C SER A 506 26.43 12.84 20.54
N HIS A 507 26.90 12.07 19.56
CA HIS A 507 27.85 12.52 18.53
C HIS A 507 27.29 12.43 17.10
N ALA A 508 25.96 12.27 16.95
CA ALA A 508 25.32 11.99 15.66
C ALA A 508 25.60 13.04 14.56
N SER A 509 25.91 14.28 14.96
CA SER A 509 26.23 15.39 14.06
C SER A 509 27.72 15.45 13.68
N SER A 510 28.59 14.62 14.25
CA SER A 510 30.01 14.58 13.89
C SER A 510 30.20 14.03 12.47
N PRO A 511 31.10 14.61 11.65
CA PRO A 511 31.43 14.07 10.33
C PRO A 511 32.05 12.67 10.40
N ASN A 512 32.71 12.33 11.52
CA ASN A 512 33.41 11.06 11.72
C ASN A 512 32.69 10.13 12.71
N VAL A 513 31.38 10.32 12.93
CA VAL A 513 30.58 9.58 13.92
C VAL A 513 30.70 8.06 13.80
N TYR A 514 30.95 7.54 12.60
CA TYR A 514 31.16 6.11 12.38
C TYR A 514 32.39 5.59 13.12
N GLU A 515 33.55 6.20 12.89
CA GLU A 515 34.84 5.81 13.47
C GLU A 515 34.83 6.08 14.98
N GLU A 516 34.37 7.26 15.39
CA GLU A 516 34.27 7.64 16.80
C GLU A 516 33.40 6.68 17.62
N THR A 517 32.27 6.22 17.04
CA THR A 517 31.39 5.26 17.73
C THR A 517 32.04 3.89 17.85
N LEU A 518 32.76 3.44 16.82
CA LEU A 518 33.47 2.16 16.86
C LEU A 518 34.60 2.20 17.88
N ASP A 519 35.44 3.22 17.83
CA ASP A 519 36.58 3.37 18.75
C ASP A 519 36.10 3.42 20.21
N HIS A 520 35.03 4.18 20.48
CA HIS A 520 34.45 4.23 21.82
C HIS A 520 33.99 2.85 22.30
N VAL A 521 33.26 2.10 21.47
CA VAL A 521 32.75 0.77 21.84
C VAL A 521 33.87 -0.23 22.04
N LEU A 522 34.91 -0.19 21.19
CA LEU A 522 36.08 -1.06 21.27
C LEU A 522 36.94 -0.77 22.52
N LEU A 523 37.03 0.49 22.95
CA LEU A 523 37.81 0.89 24.13
C LEU A 523 37.05 0.69 25.45
N THR A 524 35.73 0.84 25.45
CA THR A 524 34.92 0.85 26.70
C THR A 524 34.20 -0.46 27.00
N HIS A 525 33.93 -1.30 25.99
CA HIS A 525 33.11 -2.50 26.17
C HIS A 525 33.93 -3.78 26.01
N LYS A 526 33.91 -4.65 27.04
CA LYS A 526 34.55 -5.98 26.93
C LYS A 526 33.75 -6.87 25.97
N LEU A 527 34.29 -7.09 24.77
CA LEU A 527 33.70 -7.96 23.75
C LEU A 527 33.72 -9.42 24.22
N THR A 528 32.59 -9.88 24.73
CA THR A 528 32.36 -11.26 25.15
C THR A 528 31.44 -11.95 24.15
N PHE A 529 31.93 -13.01 23.51
CA PHE A 529 31.14 -13.81 22.58
C PHE A 529 31.52 -15.29 22.72
N PRO A 530 30.57 -16.23 22.76
CA PRO A 530 30.85 -17.65 23.05
C PRO A 530 31.69 -18.41 22.02
N CYS A 531 31.88 -17.85 20.81
CA CYS A 531 32.61 -18.52 19.73
C CYS A 531 33.88 -17.75 19.39
N GLU A 532 35.05 -18.25 19.80
CA GLU A 532 36.33 -17.56 19.59
C GLU A 532 36.73 -17.45 18.11
N GLU A 533 36.37 -18.43 17.25
CA GLU A 533 36.72 -18.39 15.81
C GLU A 533 36.02 -17.27 15.03
N HIS A 534 34.76 -16.97 15.34
CA HIS A 534 33.93 -16.04 14.56
C HIS A 534 33.62 -14.74 15.30
N LYS A 535 34.04 -14.61 16.56
CA LYS A 535 33.72 -13.48 17.46
C LYS A 535 34.07 -12.14 16.86
N GLU A 536 35.29 -11.97 16.35
CA GLU A 536 35.76 -10.68 15.83
C GLU A 536 35.00 -10.29 14.57
N MET A 537 34.94 -11.18 13.58
CA MET A 537 34.24 -10.93 12.31
C MET A 537 32.75 -10.65 12.52
N LEU A 538 32.10 -11.39 13.42
CA LEU A 538 30.66 -11.30 13.62
C LEU A 538 30.28 -10.06 14.44
N LEU A 539 31.03 -9.72 15.48
CA LEU A 539 30.81 -8.48 16.26
C LEU A 539 31.14 -7.23 15.43
N ALA A 540 32.24 -7.24 14.65
CA ALA A 540 32.57 -6.15 13.74
C ALA A 540 31.48 -5.97 12.68
N GLY A 541 30.97 -7.07 12.09
CA GLY A 541 29.86 -7.03 11.14
C GLY A 541 28.57 -6.47 11.75
N ILE A 542 28.25 -6.85 12.99
CA ILE A 542 27.10 -6.35 13.75
C ILE A 542 27.22 -4.84 14.02
N LEU A 543 28.38 -4.38 14.51
CA LEU A 543 28.61 -2.96 14.82
C LEU A 543 28.60 -2.11 13.55
N HIS A 544 29.29 -2.54 12.49
CA HIS A 544 29.28 -1.88 11.19
C HIS A 544 27.85 -1.72 10.66
N TYR A 545 27.07 -2.81 10.68
CA TYR A 545 25.68 -2.78 10.24
C TYR A 545 24.82 -1.85 11.11
N TYR A 546 24.98 -1.92 12.44
CA TYR A 546 24.20 -1.12 13.38
C TYR A 546 24.49 0.37 13.21
N VAL A 547 25.75 0.79 13.29
CA VAL A 547 26.15 2.20 13.15
C VAL A 547 25.76 2.74 11.77
N GLY A 548 26.01 1.98 10.70
CA GLY A 548 25.60 2.37 9.34
C GLY A 548 24.08 2.54 9.20
N MET A 549 23.28 1.67 9.82
CA MET A 549 21.82 1.82 9.91
C MET A 549 21.43 3.10 10.65
N ARG A 550 22.09 3.42 11.77
CA ARG A 550 21.83 4.64 12.57
C ARG A 550 22.15 5.92 11.81
N MET A 551 23.27 5.96 11.09
CA MET A 551 23.64 7.09 10.23
C MET A 551 22.57 7.38 9.18
N ARG A 552 22.11 6.35 8.44
CA ARG A 552 21.05 6.50 7.43
C ARG A 552 19.75 7.05 8.03
N GLN A 553 19.35 6.54 9.20
CA GLN A 553 18.17 7.00 9.91
C GLN A 553 18.28 8.46 10.37
N PHE A 554 19.44 8.86 10.91
CA PHE A 554 19.70 10.24 11.34
C PHE A 554 19.65 11.23 10.18
N CYS A 555 20.30 10.91 9.05
CA CYS A 555 20.25 11.74 7.84
C CYS A 555 18.81 11.90 7.33
N ARG A 556 18.00 10.83 7.32
CA ARG A 556 16.58 10.90 6.94
C ARG A 556 15.79 11.83 7.86
N GLN A 557 16.02 11.78 9.17
CA GLN A 557 15.33 12.62 10.15
C GLN A 557 15.67 14.10 9.95
N GLN A 558 16.95 14.43 9.76
CA GLN A 558 17.38 15.80 9.42
C GLN A 558 16.75 16.27 8.11
N ASN A 559 16.82 15.46 7.05
CA ASN A 559 16.24 15.81 5.74
C ASN A 559 14.71 16.03 5.81
N ASN A 560 14.00 15.23 6.60
CA ASN A 560 12.57 15.41 6.82
C ASN A 560 12.25 16.70 7.59
N ALA A 561 13.07 17.05 8.59
CA ALA A 561 12.93 18.31 9.32
C ALA A 561 13.18 19.53 8.40
N VAL A 562 14.22 19.48 7.57
CA VAL A 562 14.52 20.51 6.55
C VAL A 562 13.36 20.64 5.56
N ARG A 563 12.82 19.52 5.05
CA ARG A 563 11.65 19.50 4.17
C ARG A 563 10.41 20.08 4.84
N LYS A 564 10.20 19.83 6.14
CA LYS A 564 9.10 20.40 6.93
C LYS A 564 9.23 21.93 7.02
N LEU A 565 10.40 22.43 7.38
CA LEU A 565 10.69 23.88 7.41
C LEU A 565 10.53 24.53 6.04
N ALA A 566 10.98 23.89 4.95
CA ALA A 566 10.80 24.38 3.60
C ALA A 566 9.32 24.44 3.18
N ARG A 567 8.51 23.42 3.56
CA ARG A 567 7.06 23.42 3.34
C ARG A 567 6.35 24.50 4.14
N GLU A 568 6.75 24.71 5.40
CA GLU A 568 6.22 25.78 6.24
C GLU A 568 6.58 27.16 5.68
N LYS A 569 7.81 27.38 5.21
CA LYS A 569 8.24 28.60 4.53
C LYS A 569 7.45 28.86 3.24
N ARG A 570 7.20 27.83 2.41
CA ARG A 570 6.33 27.93 1.22
C ARG A 570 4.87 28.25 1.59
N ARG A 571 4.35 27.64 2.67
CA ARG A 571 3.02 27.99 3.20
C ARG A 571 2.97 29.46 3.61
N TRP A 572 3.92 29.94 4.42
CA TRP A 572 4.02 31.34 4.82
C TRP A 572 4.13 32.29 3.61
N GLN A 573 4.94 31.96 2.61
CA GLN A 573 5.04 32.73 1.37
C GLN A 573 3.71 32.79 0.60
N ASN A 574 2.96 31.69 0.57
CA ASN A 574 1.62 31.65 -0.06
C ASN A 574 0.59 32.43 0.77
N THR A 575 0.63 32.37 2.10
CA THR A 575 -0.26 33.16 2.98
C THR A 575 0.05 34.66 2.88
N CYS A 576 1.34 35.04 2.77
CA CYS A 576 1.75 36.42 2.53
C CYS A 576 1.37 36.91 1.12
N ARG A 577 1.41 36.04 0.10
CA ARG A 577 0.89 36.35 -1.24
C ARG A 577 -0.62 36.56 -1.23
N HIS A 578 -1.38 35.76 -0.48
CA HIS A 578 -2.82 35.96 -0.27
C HIS A 578 -3.14 37.27 0.46
N LYS A 579 -2.39 37.62 1.52
CA LYS A 579 -2.56 38.91 2.21
C LYS A 579 -2.23 40.11 1.33
N LYS A 580 -1.24 40.00 0.43
CA LYS A 580 -0.96 41.05 -0.58
C LYS A 580 -2.07 41.15 -1.63
N THR A 581 -2.70 40.06 -2.05
CA THR A 581 -3.81 40.11 -3.02
C THR A 581 -5.09 40.70 -2.41
N THR A 582 -5.34 40.54 -1.11
CA THR A 582 -6.46 41.19 -0.41
C THR A 582 -6.23 42.67 -0.09
N PHE A 583 -4.98 43.15 -0.05
CA PHE A 583 -4.68 44.57 0.18
C PHE A 583 -4.72 45.41 -1.11
N PHE A 584 -4.59 44.79 -2.29
CA PHE A 584 -4.68 45.49 -3.59
C PHE A 584 -6.11 45.52 -4.18
N SER A 585 -7.11 44.95 -3.51
CA SER A 585 -8.51 44.96 -3.95
C SER A 585 -9.38 46.02 -3.27
N VAL A 586 -8.80 46.96 -2.50
CA VAL A 586 -9.53 48.06 -1.85
C VAL A 586 -8.80 49.38 -2.08
N SER A 587 -8.74 49.86 -3.32
CA SER A 587 -8.57 51.28 -3.64
C SER A 587 -8.65 51.51 -5.16
N SER A 588 -9.84 51.82 -5.64
CA SER A 588 -10.03 52.55 -6.91
C SER A 588 -11.22 53.49 -6.73
N PRO A 589 -10.99 54.81 -6.52
CA PRO A 589 -12.06 55.79 -6.63
C PRO A 589 -12.40 55.95 -8.12
N LYS A 590 -13.71 56.03 -8.41
CA LYS A 590 -14.22 56.45 -9.71
C LYS A 590 -13.72 57.87 -10.00
N CYS A 591 -13.06 58.06 -11.15
CA CYS A 591 -12.94 59.37 -11.78
C CYS A 591 -14.07 59.48 -12.81
N GLU A 592 -15.05 60.34 -12.51
CA GLU A 592 -16.01 60.85 -13.49
C GLU A 592 -15.36 62.01 -14.26
N HIS A 593 -15.67 62.05 -15.56
CA HIS A 593 -15.32 63.13 -16.47
C HIS A 593 -15.99 64.45 -16.08
N ILE A 594 -15.20 65.52 -15.99
CA ILE A 594 -15.34 66.71 -16.86
C ILE A 594 -13.96 67.00 -17.43
#